data_AF-A0A9D1TZA0-F1
#
_entry.id   AF-A0A9D1TZA0-F1
#
_cell.length_a   1.000
_cell.length_b   1.000
_cell.length_c   1.000
_cell.angle_alpha   90.00
_cell.angle_beta   90.00
_cell.angle_gamma   90.00
#
_symmetry.space_group_name_H-M   'P 1'
#
loop_
_entity.id
_entity.type
_entity.pdbx_description
1 polymer ?
#
loop_
_entity_poly.entity_id
_entity_poly.type
_entity_poly.pdbx_seq_one_letter_code
_entity_poly.pdbx_strand_id
1 'polypeptide(L)'
;MQVVGKWTRILARIVWGLVCLLLMVVFLMDLRQFSQAPELYPIGAEGLGWTYESAPNYVLSGWLLVGWGVIGAVLALLYRVRNSGLFLLIHALMTLLWVGYVAWYAY
;
A
#
# COMPACT_ATOMS: atom_id res chain seq x y z
N MET A 1 14.06 29.31 -10.94
CA MET A 1 13.41 28.58 -9.83
C MET A 1 12.18 27.76 -10.25
N GLN A 2 11.37 28.19 -11.22
CA GLN A 2 10.16 27.42 -11.65
C GLN A 2 10.45 26.06 -12.30
N VAL A 3 11.57 25.89 -13.00
CA VAL A 3 11.95 24.64 -13.68
C VAL A 3 12.30 23.54 -12.67
N VAL A 4 13.01 23.89 -11.59
CA VAL A 4 13.40 22.95 -10.52
C VAL A 4 12.14 22.36 -9.85
N GLY A 5 11.13 23.19 -9.56
CA GLY A 5 9.86 22.74 -8.97
C GLY A 5 9.01 21.83 -9.88
N LYS A 6 9.23 21.85 -11.20
CA LYS A 6 8.55 20.94 -12.13
C LYS A 6 9.17 19.54 -12.08
N TRP A 7 10.49 19.46 -12.11
CA TRP A 7 11.22 18.19 -12.09
C TRP A 7 11.08 17.46 -10.75
N THR A 8 11.12 18.18 -9.63
CA THR A 8 10.91 17.57 -8.31
C THR A 8 9.53 16.93 -8.18
N ARG A 9 8.48 17.58 -8.69
CA ARG A 9 7.11 17.01 -8.68
C ARG A 9 6.98 15.77 -9.56
N ILE A 10 7.62 15.75 -10.73
CA ILE A 10 7.61 14.58 -11.60
C ILE A 10 8.38 13.43 -10.94
N LEU A 11 9.57 13.70 -10.39
CA LEU A 11 10.36 12.69 -9.72
C LEU A 11 9.63 12.10 -8.52
N ALA A 12 9.04 12.93 -7.66
CA ALA A 12 8.27 12.47 -6.51
C ALA A 12 7.12 11.53 -6.92
N ARG A 13 6.45 11.82 -8.04
CA ARG A 13 5.39 10.98 -8.59
C ARG A 13 5.91 9.63 -9.06
N ILE A 14 7.02 9.62 -9.81
CA ILE A 14 7.64 8.38 -10.31
C ILE A 14 8.06 7.52 -9.12
N VAL A 15 8.79 8.12 -8.17
CA VAL A 15 9.23 7.42 -6.96
C VAL A 15 8.05 6.85 -6.20
N TRP A 16 7.00 7.64 -5.97
CA TRP A 16 5.81 7.15 -5.25
C TRP A 16 5.07 6.05 -6.02
N GLY A 17 4.95 6.17 -7.34
CA GLY A 17 4.37 5.12 -8.19
C GLY A 17 5.17 3.81 -8.09
N LEU A 18 6.50 3.87 -8.12
CA LEU A 18 7.38 2.72 -7.93
C LEU A 18 7.22 2.10 -6.53
N VAL A 19 7.09 2.92 -5.49
CA VAL A 19 6.81 2.45 -4.12
C VAL A 19 5.49 1.68 -4.07
N CYS A 20 4.44 2.20 -4.70
CA CYS A 20 3.14 1.52 -4.74
C CYS A 20 3.22 0.17 -5.48
N LEU A 21 3.97 0.10 -6.58
CA LEU A 21 4.21 -1.15 -7.30
C LEU A 21 5.01 -2.16 -6.47
N LEU A 22 6.04 -1.70 -5.75
CA LEU A 22 6.81 -2.55 -4.84
C LEU A 22 5.94 -3.10 -3.70
N LEU A 23 5.13 -2.25 -3.05
CA LEU A 23 4.19 -2.68 -2.01
C LEU A 23 3.19 -3.72 -2.55
N MET A 24 2.67 -3.50 -3.76
CA MET A 24 1.80 -4.47 -4.42
C MET A 24 2.49 -5.83 -4.60
N VAL A 25 3.75 -5.85 -5.03
CA VAL A 25 4.53 -7.09 -5.14
C VAL A 25 4.70 -7.75 -3.77
N VAL A 26 4.99 -6.98 -2.72
CA VAL A 26 5.11 -7.51 -1.35
C VAL A 26 3.81 -8.19 -0.91
N PHE A 27 2.66 -7.56 -1.10
CA PHE A 27 1.37 -8.15 -0.71
C PHE A 27 0.99 -9.37 -1.56
N LEU A 28 1.34 -9.39 -2.84
CA LEU A 28 1.14 -10.58 -3.69
C LEU A 28 2.02 -11.75 -3.24
N MET A 29 3.27 -11.47 -2.85
CA MET A 29 4.18 -12.49 -2.32
C MET A 29 3.71 -13.00 -0.96
N ASP A 30 3.18 -12.13 -0.11
CA ASP A 30 2.60 -12.49 1.19
C ASP A 30 1.35 -13.37 1.02
N LEU A 31 0.41 -13.00 0.14
CA LEU A 31 -0.74 -13.84 -0.22
C LEU A 31 -0.31 -15.20 -0.78
N ARG A 32 0.72 -15.22 -1.64
CA ARG A 32 1.28 -16.46 -2.17
C ARG A 32 1.87 -17.32 -1.04
N GLN A 33 2.64 -16.74 -0.13
CA GLN A 33 3.21 -17.46 1.01
C GLN A 33 2.11 -18.02 1.91
N PHE A 34 1.08 -17.22 2.22
CA PHE A 34 -0.10 -17.68 2.95
C PHE A 34 -0.79 -18.86 2.27
N SER A 35 -0.94 -18.83 0.94
CA SER A 35 -1.55 -19.95 0.20
C SER A 35 -0.71 -21.24 0.24
N GLN A 36 0.60 -21.13 0.46
CA GLN A 36 1.52 -22.27 0.47
C GLN A 36 1.73 -22.83 1.88
N ALA A 37 1.70 -21.97 2.90
CA ALA A 37 2.00 -22.29 4.29
C ALA A 37 1.14 -21.42 5.25
N PRO A 38 -0.19 -21.61 5.28
CA PRO A 38 -1.09 -20.80 6.10
C PRO A 38 -0.82 -20.95 7.61
N GLU A 39 -0.21 -22.05 8.04
CA GLU A 39 0.18 -22.32 9.43
C GLU A 39 1.26 -21.38 9.97
N LEU A 40 1.98 -20.66 9.10
CA LEU A 40 2.95 -19.63 9.50
C LEU A 40 2.29 -18.34 9.96
N TYR A 41 0.98 -18.21 9.77
CA TYR A 41 0.22 -17.01 10.07
C TYR A 41 -0.64 -17.25 11.31
N PRO A 42 -0.75 -16.26 12.21
CA PRO A 42 -1.44 -16.42 13.49
C PRO A 42 -2.97 -16.29 13.33
N ILE A 43 -3.55 -17.08 12.43
CA ILE A 43 -4.98 -17.08 12.15
C ILE A 43 -5.74 -17.65 13.36
N GLY A 44 -6.74 -16.91 13.83
CA GLY A 44 -7.52 -17.22 15.03
C GLY A 44 -6.83 -16.89 16.34
N ALA A 45 -5.63 -16.28 16.33
CA ALA A 45 -4.97 -15.86 17.55
C ALA A 45 -5.68 -14.64 18.16
N GLU A 46 -5.88 -14.69 19.49
CA GLU A 46 -6.53 -13.61 20.22
C GLU A 46 -5.70 -12.31 20.17
N GLY A 47 -6.38 -11.17 20.08
CA GLY A 47 -5.75 -9.85 20.14
C GLY A 47 -5.12 -9.32 18.85
N LEU A 48 -5.19 -10.06 17.73
CA LEU A 48 -4.59 -9.64 16.44
C LEU A 48 -5.55 -8.92 15.48
N GLY A 49 -6.80 -8.71 15.89
CA GLY A 49 -7.80 -7.97 15.13
C GLY A 49 -8.39 -8.72 13.92
N TRP A 50 -9.27 -8.04 13.19
CA TRP A 50 -10.14 -8.64 12.17
C TRP A 50 -9.40 -9.36 11.04
N THR A 51 -8.23 -8.86 10.62
CA THR A 51 -7.42 -9.45 9.55
C THR A 51 -7.00 -10.88 9.88
N TYR A 52 -6.67 -11.17 11.14
CA TYR A 52 -6.20 -12.49 11.56
C TYR A 52 -7.31 -13.35 12.16
N GLU A 53 -8.56 -12.89 12.20
CA GLU A 53 -9.69 -13.65 12.77
C GLU A 53 -9.99 -14.93 11.97
N SER A 54 -9.81 -14.89 10.65
CA SER A 54 -10.03 -16.05 9.78
C SER A 54 -9.20 -15.97 8.49
N ALA A 55 -8.98 -17.12 7.85
CA ALA A 55 -8.27 -17.16 6.57
C ALA A 55 -8.94 -16.32 5.46
N PRO A 56 -10.29 -16.32 5.30
CA PRO A 56 -10.95 -15.43 4.35
C PRO A 56 -10.71 -13.93 4.62
N ASN A 57 -10.73 -13.50 5.90
CA ASN A 57 -10.45 -12.11 6.25
C ASN A 57 -9.02 -11.73 5.88
N TYR A 58 -8.06 -12.61 6.16
CA TYR A 58 -6.65 -12.39 5.84
C TYR A 58 -6.44 -12.23 4.33
N VAL A 59 -7.00 -13.14 3.53
CA VAL A 59 -6.93 -13.08 2.06
C VAL A 59 -7.60 -11.80 1.53
N LEU A 60 -8.76 -11.42 2.07
CA LEU A 60 -9.46 -10.21 1.68
C LEU A 60 -8.63 -8.96 2.02
N SER A 61 -8.05 -8.88 3.22
CA SER A 61 -7.14 -7.80 3.62
C SER A 61 -5.95 -7.68 2.66
N GLY A 62 -5.32 -8.80 2.29
CA GLY A 62 -4.23 -8.80 1.32
C GLY A 62 -4.66 -8.24 -0.05
N TRP A 63 -5.83 -8.65 -0.57
CA TRP A 63 -6.35 -8.12 -1.84
C TRP A 63 -6.74 -6.65 -1.77
N LEU A 64 -7.27 -6.18 -0.63
CA LEU A 64 -7.53 -4.75 -0.41
C LEU A 64 -6.22 -3.94 -0.46
N LEU A 65 -5.13 -4.46 0.11
CA LEU A 65 -3.81 -3.83 0.07
C LEU A 65 -3.20 -3.85 -1.35
N VAL A 66 -3.38 -4.93 -2.11
CA VAL A 66 -3.03 -4.99 -3.54
C VAL A 66 -3.81 -3.92 -4.32
N GLY A 67 -5.12 -3.84 -4.12
CA GLY A 67 -5.99 -2.84 -4.75
C GLY A 67 -5.58 -1.40 -4.40
N TRP A 68 -5.19 -1.17 -3.15
CA TRP A 68 -4.63 0.11 -2.70
C TRP A 68 -3.35 0.47 -3.47
N GLY A 69 -2.42 -0.49 -3.62
CA GLY A 69 -1.22 -0.31 -4.45
C GLY A 69 -1.53 0.05 -5.91
N VAL A 70 -2.54 -0.59 -6.51
CA VAL A 70 -3.01 -0.26 -7.87
C VAL A 70 -3.52 1.17 -7.96
N ILE A 71 -4.34 1.61 -6.99
CA ILE A 71 -4.83 3.00 -6.94
C ILE A 71 -3.66 3.99 -6.90
N GLY A 72 -2.67 3.75 -6.05
CA GLY A 72 -1.47 4.59 -5.95
C GLY A 72 -0.68 4.68 -7.27
N ALA A 73 -0.49 3.54 -7.95
CA ALA A 73 0.18 3.48 -9.24
C ALA A 73 -0.60 4.24 -10.33
N VAL A 74 -1.93 4.06 -10.40
CA VAL A 74 -2.80 4.77 -11.34
C VAL A 74 -2.78 6.27 -11.08
N LEU A 75 -2.86 6.72 -9.83
CA LEU A 75 -2.79 8.13 -9.46
C LEU A 75 -1.45 8.76 -9.86
N ALA A 76 -0.34 8.01 -9.78
CA ALA A 76 0.97 8.47 -10.23
C ALA A 76 1.01 8.66 -11.76
N LEU A 77 0.30 7.82 -12.52
CA LEU A 77 0.21 7.89 -13.99
C LEU A 77 -0.76 8.96 -14.50
N LEU A 78 -1.86 9.25 -13.79
CA LEU A 78 -2.90 10.21 -14.19
C LEU A 78 -2.50 11.70 -13.98
N TYR A 79 -1.22 12.00 -14.12
CA TYR A 79 -0.59 13.27 -13.74
C TYR A 79 -1.11 14.52 -14.49
N ARG A 80 -1.83 14.32 -15.61
CA ARG A 80 -2.46 15.36 -16.43
C ARG A 80 -3.91 15.66 -16.05
N VAL A 81 -4.52 14.84 -15.19
CA VAL A 81 -5.89 15.04 -14.71
C VAL A 81 -5.89 16.11 -13.62
N ARG A 82 -6.91 16.97 -13.64
CA ARG A 82 -7.14 18.00 -12.62
C ARG A 82 -7.16 17.35 -11.23
N ASN A 83 -6.45 17.94 -10.27
CA ASN A 83 -6.31 17.46 -8.88
C ASN A 83 -5.55 16.14 -8.68
N SER A 84 -4.98 15.52 -9.73
CA SER A 84 -4.18 14.28 -9.60
C SER A 84 -3.07 14.36 -8.55
N GLY A 85 -2.41 15.51 -8.41
CA GLY A 85 -1.39 15.73 -7.38
C GLY A 85 -1.93 15.72 -5.95
N LEU A 86 -3.14 16.25 -5.73
CA LEU A 86 -3.78 16.25 -4.42
C LEU A 86 -4.20 14.84 -4.03
N PHE A 87 -4.82 14.08 -4.94
CA PHE A 87 -5.19 12.70 -4.66
C PHE A 87 -3.98 11.80 -4.40
N LEU A 88 -2.89 12.00 -5.16
CA LEU A 88 -1.64 11.27 -4.91
C LEU A 88 -1.06 11.62 -3.54
N LEU A 89 -1.11 12.89 -3.12
CA LEU A 89 -0.66 13.30 -1.80
C LEU A 89 -1.52 12.69 -0.69
N ILE A 90 -2.86 12.72 -0.82
CA ILE A 90 -3.78 12.11 0.13
C ILE A 90 -3.48 10.61 0.26
N HIS A 91 -3.36 9.91 -0.87
CA HIS A 91 -2.99 8.50 -0.90
C HIS A 91 -1.65 8.26 -0.18
N ALA A 92 -0.63 9.08 -0.45
CA ALA A 92 0.67 8.94 0.19
C ALA A 92 0.61 9.14 1.71
N LEU A 93 -0.10 10.17 2.17
CA LEU A 93 -0.28 10.43 3.60
C LEU A 93 -1.04 9.30 4.29
N MET A 94 -2.13 8.81 3.71
CA MET A 94 -2.88 7.68 4.26
C MET A 94 -2.04 6.41 4.34
N THR A 95 -1.23 6.14 3.30
CA THR A 95 -0.32 4.98 3.29
C THR A 95 0.73 5.11 4.39
N LEU A 96 1.36 6.28 4.54
CA LEU A 96 2.38 6.52 5.57
C LEU A 96 1.80 6.45 6.99
N LEU A 97 0.58 6.96 7.19
CA LEU A 97 -0.12 6.85 8.47
C LEU A 97 -0.42 5.39 8.83
N TRP A 98 -0.87 4.61 7.85
CA TRP A 98 -1.14 3.18 8.07
C TRP A 98 0.15 2.40 8.35
N VAL A 99 1.22 2.62 7.59
CA VAL A 99 2.53 2.01 7.85
C VAL A 99 3.07 2.42 9.21
N GLY A 100 2.96 3.71 9.57
CA GLY A 100 3.38 4.22 10.87
C GLY A 100 2.59 3.62 12.03
N TYR A 101 1.28 3.45 11.86
CA TYR A 101 0.43 2.73 12.81
C TYR A 101 0.90 1.29 12.98
N VAL A 102 1.03 0.53 11.90
CA VAL A 102 1.49 -0.88 11.97
C VAL A 102 2.88 -0.97 12.61
N ALA A 103 3.82 -0.11 12.22
CA ALA A 103 5.16 -0.09 12.79
C ALA A 103 5.16 0.25 14.29
N TRP A 104 4.29 1.15 14.74
CA TRP A 104 4.16 1.50 16.15
C TRP A 104 3.65 0.35 17.02
N TYR A 105 2.73 -0.47 16.50
CA TYR A 105 2.17 -1.62 17.23
C TYR A 105 2.95 -2.92 17.02
N ALA A 106 3.96 -2.93 16.15
CA ALA A 106 4.85 -4.07 15.93
C ALA A 106 6.07 -4.10 16.87
N TYR A 107 6.24 -3.07 17.72
CA TYR A 107 7.25 -2.95 18.79
C TYR A 107 6.56 -2.76 20.15
#